data_AF-A0A821KV37-F1
#
_entry.id   AF-A0A821KV37-F1
#
_cell.length_a   1.000
_cell.length_b   1.000
_cell.length_c   1.000
_cell.angle_alpha   90.00
_cell.angle_beta   90.00
_cell.angle_gamma   90.00
#
_symmetry.space_group_name_H-M   'P 1'
#
loop_
_entity.id
_entity.type
_entity.pdbx_description
1 polymer ?
#
loop_
_entity_poly.entity_id
_entity_poly.type
_entity_poly.pdbx_seq_one_letter_code
_entity_poly.pdbx_strand_id
1 'polypeptide(L)'
;QIKRAKILLIDEVDVFFNKDFYGNVYTPSTTLRDPTITSLINFIWRERKSKLNLDKVKFTNEYKACCQRFPNWELLIEEAVKDMIFDVNNFESHDYVVQQDKIGYIEQDNVVYNVVYSYKTLFAYHFEHEEGKISKASLEENMCIRIKCGSFSYAEIPLEFQYIIGVTGTLATLSDSGKQVIQNVYKITKNTFIPSIFGKNNLKFTEKDDIMIENSNDYFNVIRREIDNGLRGRSLEKRAVLLFFETKQKLKEFYDSKALESIKETVAYLTEEALAL
;
A
#
# COMPACT_ATOMS: atom_id res chain seq x y z
N GLN A 1 -28.30 -29.43 2.95
CA GLN A 1 -27.54 -28.72 1.91
C GLN A 1 -26.09 -29.19 1.96
N ILE A 2 -25.54 -29.70 0.86
CA ILE A 2 -24.10 -30.01 0.78
C ILE A 2 -23.37 -28.69 0.59
N LYS A 3 -22.61 -28.23 1.59
CA LYS A 3 -21.80 -27.00 1.50
C LYS A 3 -20.62 -27.30 0.57
N ARG A 4 -20.51 -26.57 -0.53
CA ARG A 4 -19.39 -26.70 -1.47
C ARG A 4 -18.09 -26.31 -0.77
N ALA A 5 -17.06 -27.13 -0.90
CA ALA A 5 -15.74 -26.84 -0.35
C ALA A 5 -15.18 -25.55 -0.97
N LYS A 6 -14.68 -24.65 -0.12
CA LYS A 6 -13.95 -23.45 -0.55
C LYS A 6 -12.46 -23.78 -0.62
N ILE A 7 -11.85 -23.47 -1.76
CA ILE A 7 -10.43 -23.74 -2.03
C ILE A 7 -9.74 -22.41 -2.27
N LEU A 8 -8.63 -22.16 -1.56
CA LEU A 8 -7.75 -21.01 -1.75
C LEU A 8 -6.52 -21.45 -2.55
N LEU A 9 -6.25 -20.75 -3.65
CA LEU A 9 -5.05 -20.95 -4.48
C LEU A 9 -4.13 -19.73 -4.32
N ILE A 10 -2.84 -19.97 -4.09
CA ILE A 10 -1.86 -18.93 -3.74
C ILE A 10 -0.60 -19.10 -4.58
N ASP A 11 -0.13 -18.03 -5.23
CA ASP A 11 1.08 -18.06 -6.05
C ASP A 11 2.37 -17.93 -5.22
N GLU A 12 2.32 -17.21 -4.10
CA GLU A 12 3.43 -17.06 -3.15
C GLU A 12 2.94 -17.21 -1.71
N VAL A 13 3.17 -18.38 -1.11
CA VAL A 13 2.74 -18.70 0.27
C VAL A 13 3.46 -17.84 1.31
N ASP A 14 4.66 -17.34 1.03
CA ASP A 14 5.41 -16.47 1.94
C ASP A 14 4.81 -15.05 2.04
N VAL A 15 3.92 -14.65 1.14
CA VAL A 15 3.09 -13.42 1.26
C VAL A 15 2.34 -13.40 2.57
N PHE A 16 1.99 -14.56 3.14
CA PHE A 16 1.39 -14.64 4.47
C PHE A 16 2.23 -14.02 5.57
N PHE A 17 3.53 -13.80 5.36
CA PHE A 17 4.42 -13.18 6.33
C PHE A 17 4.80 -11.75 6.00
N ASN A 18 4.34 -11.21 4.87
CA ASN A 18 4.56 -9.80 4.56
C ASN A 18 3.78 -8.91 5.55
N LYS A 19 4.36 -7.77 5.94
CA LYS A 19 3.72 -6.75 6.77
C LYS A 19 2.37 -6.32 6.20
N ASP A 20 2.28 -6.24 4.87
CA ASP A 20 1.08 -5.75 4.17
C ASP A 20 -0.06 -6.77 4.17
N PHE A 21 0.24 -8.04 4.49
CA PHE A 21 -0.74 -9.09 4.66
C PHE A 21 -0.94 -9.41 6.15
N TYR A 22 0.08 -9.97 6.82
CA TYR A 22 -0.06 -10.46 8.20
C TYR A 22 -0.41 -9.35 9.19
N GLY A 23 0.12 -8.14 8.97
CA GLY A 23 -0.06 -6.99 9.83
C GLY A 23 -1.24 -6.10 9.47
N ASN A 24 -2.02 -6.45 8.44
CA ASN A 24 -3.02 -5.55 7.88
C ASN A 24 -4.42 -6.18 7.87
N VAL A 25 -5.44 -5.34 7.62
CA VAL A 25 -6.84 -5.71 7.73
C VAL A 25 -7.63 -5.36 6.46
N TYR A 26 -8.61 -6.19 6.14
CA TYR A 26 -9.69 -5.87 5.24
C TYR A 26 -10.82 -5.16 6.00
N THR A 27 -11.08 -3.90 5.65
CA THR A 27 -12.17 -3.11 6.25
C THR A 27 -13.29 -2.93 5.22
N PRO A 28 -14.31 -3.81 5.20
CA PRO A 28 -15.48 -3.57 4.36
C PRO A 28 -16.18 -2.29 4.80
N SER A 29 -16.75 -1.58 3.83
CA SER A 29 -17.51 -0.37 4.09
C SER A 29 -18.77 -0.32 3.25
N THR A 30 -19.76 0.41 3.75
CA THR A 30 -20.97 0.76 3.01
C THR A 30 -21.09 2.28 2.93
N THR A 31 -21.93 2.77 2.02
CA THR A 31 -22.17 4.21 1.83
C THR A 31 -23.58 4.58 2.25
N LEU A 32 -23.70 5.61 3.08
CA LEU A 32 -24.96 6.27 3.38
C LEU A 32 -25.10 7.52 2.51
N ARG A 33 -26.18 7.57 1.72
CA ARG A 33 -26.49 8.64 0.76
C ARG A 33 -27.88 9.18 1.03
N ASP A 34 -27.98 10.51 1.09
CA ASP A 34 -29.24 11.23 1.21
C ASP A 34 -29.02 12.72 0.85
N PRO A 35 -30.05 13.43 0.33
CA PRO A 35 -29.95 14.86 0.07
C PRO A 35 -29.54 15.71 1.28
N THR A 36 -29.92 15.29 2.50
CA THR A 36 -29.51 15.98 3.75
C THR A 36 -28.01 15.86 4.01
N ILE A 37 -27.42 14.69 3.74
CA ILE A 37 -25.97 14.45 3.80
C ILE A 37 -25.25 15.27 2.74
N THR A 38 -25.80 15.29 1.52
CA THR A 38 -25.26 16.09 0.41
C THR A 38 -25.19 17.57 0.79
N SER A 39 -26.26 18.08 1.40
CA SER A 39 -26.33 19.47 1.88
C SER A 39 -25.31 19.75 2.99
N LEU A 40 -25.13 18.82 3.92
CA LEU A 40 -24.13 18.93 5.00
C LEU A 40 -22.69 18.95 4.46
N ILE A 41 -22.35 18.06 3.53
CA ILE A 41 -21.03 18.02 2.88
C ILE A 41 -20.77 19.34 2.13
N ASN A 42 -21.75 19.80 1.35
CA ASN A 42 -21.66 21.08 0.64
C ASN A 42 -21.44 22.27 1.59
N PHE A 43 -22.13 22.28 2.74
CA PHE A 43 -21.91 23.29 3.78
C PHE A 43 -20.46 23.26 4.28
N ILE A 44 -19.94 22.08 4.63
CA ILE A 44 -18.56 21.92 5.14
C ILE A 44 -17.55 22.39 4.09
N TRP A 45 -17.73 22.01 2.82
CA TRP A 45 -16.86 22.45 1.73
C TRP A 45 -16.89 23.97 1.53
N ARG A 46 -18.09 24.58 1.50
CA ARG A 46 -18.24 26.03 1.31
C ARG A 46 -17.60 26.83 2.44
N GLU A 47 -17.80 26.38 3.67
CA GLU A 47 -17.31 27.05 4.88
C GLU A 47 -15.89 26.65 5.27
N ARG A 48 -15.18 25.82 4.48
CA ARG A 48 -13.85 25.30 4.82
C ARG A 48 -12.83 26.37 5.26
N LYS A 49 -12.89 27.56 4.65
CA LYS A 49 -11.99 28.68 4.96
C LYS A 49 -12.26 29.35 6.31
N SER A 50 -13.40 29.10 6.96
CA SER A 50 -13.84 29.79 8.19
C SER A 50 -13.38 29.12 9.50
N LYS A 51 -12.43 28.16 9.42
CA LYS A 51 -11.99 27.31 10.55
C LYS A 51 -13.21 26.68 11.25
N LEU A 52 -13.84 25.76 10.54
CA LEU A 52 -14.95 24.96 11.06
C LEU A 52 -14.50 24.15 12.27
N ASN A 53 -15.42 23.96 13.21
CA ASN A 53 -15.31 23.00 14.29
C ASN A 53 -16.67 22.33 14.47
N LEU A 54 -16.68 21.22 15.21
CA LEU A 54 -17.88 20.40 15.35
C LEU A 54 -19.05 21.19 15.95
N ASP A 55 -18.80 22.00 16.98
CA ASP A 55 -19.85 22.77 17.65
C ASP A 55 -20.55 23.72 16.68
N LYS A 56 -19.79 24.47 15.88
CA LYS A 56 -20.34 25.35 14.84
C LYS A 56 -21.22 24.57 13.87
N VAL A 57 -20.76 23.40 13.41
CA VAL A 57 -21.52 22.57 12.46
C VAL A 57 -22.81 22.04 13.10
N LYS A 58 -22.78 21.63 14.38
CA LYS A 58 -23.99 21.16 15.10
C LYS A 58 -25.11 22.20 15.17
N PHE A 59 -24.79 23.49 15.17
CA PHE A 59 -25.81 24.56 15.18
C PHE A 59 -26.45 24.83 13.82
N THR A 60 -25.88 24.32 12.72
CA THR A 60 -26.36 24.55 11.35
C THR A 60 -27.68 23.83 11.07
N ASN A 61 -28.41 24.34 10.07
CA ASN A 61 -29.64 23.69 9.62
C ASN A 61 -29.34 22.37 8.90
N GLU A 62 -28.22 22.30 8.18
CA GLU A 62 -27.78 21.14 7.43
C GLU A 62 -27.48 19.96 8.35
N TYR A 63 -26.78 20.18 9.46
CA TYR A 63 -26.54 19.14 10.46
C TYR A 63 -27.84 18.67 11.13
N LYS A 64 -28.68 19.61 11.57
CA LYS A 64 -29.97 19.31 12.20
C LYS A 64 -30.89 18.52 11.27
N ALA A 65 -30.95 18.88 9.98
CA ALA A 65 -31.72 18.15 8.98
C ALA A 65 -31.21 16.71 8.80
N CYS A 66 -29.89 16.52 8.80
CA CYS A 66 -29.28 15.19 8.72
C CYS A 66 -29.62 14.34 9.96
N CYS A 67 -29.50 14.88 11.17
CA CYS A 67 -29.88 14.17 12.40
C CYS A 67 -31.40 13.87 12.46
N GLN A 68 -32.26 14.80 12.03
CA GLN A 68 -33.70 14.55 11.94
C GLN A 68 -34.04 13.44 10.94
N ARG A 69 -33.30 13.35 9.83
CA ARG A 69 -33.46 12.29 8.84
C ARG A 69 -33.02 10.93 9.38
N PHE A 70 -31.99 10.91 10.22
CA PHE A 70 -31.39 9.70 10.81
C PHE A 70 -31.30 9.79 12.34
N PRO A 71 -32.45 9.78 13.06
CA PRO A 71 -32.49 10.10 14.49
C PRO A 71 -31.72 9.14 15.39
N ASN A 72 -31.49 7.90 14.93
CA ASN A 72 -30.74 6.90 15.69
C ASN A 72 -29.24 6.86 15.36
N TRP A 73 -28.79 7.66 14.39
CA TRP A 73 -27.43 7.61 13.85
C TRP A 73 -26.65 8.90 14.13
N GLU A 74 -27.11 9.71 15.09
CA GLU A 74 -26.49 11.00 15.43
C GLU A 74 -25.01 10.86 15.77
N LEU A 75 -24.63 9.83 16.54
CA LEU A 75 -23.23 9.56 16.87
C LEU A 75 -22.40 9.26 15.62
N LEU A 76 -22.94 8.49 14.69
CA LEU A 76 -22.26 8.15 13.43
C LEU A 76 -22.08 9.39 12.55
N ILE A 77 -23.11 10.24 12.47
CA ILE A 77 -23.05 11.51 11.74
C ILE A 77 -22.02 12.44 12.41
N GLU A 78 -22.01 12.51 13.74
CA GLU A 78 -21.05 13.31 14.49
C GLU A 78 -19.60 12.91 14.20
N GLU A 79 -19.27 11.61 14.28
CA GLU A 79 -17.92 11.12 13.98
C GLU A 79 -17.54 11.37 12.53
N ALA A 80 -18.46 11.13 11.58
CA ALA A 80 -18.23 11.45 10.17
C ALA A 80 -17.93 12.95 9.95
N VAL A 81 -18.63 13.84 10.67
CA VAL A 81 -18.40 15.29 10.59
C VAL A 81 -17.04 15.67 11.17
N LYS A 82 -16.58 15.04 12.26
CA LYS A 82 -15.24 15.26 12.80
C LYS A 82 -14.17 14.95 11.74
N ASP A 83 -14.29 13.80 11.10
CA ASP A 83 -13.37 13.37 10.03
C ASP A 83 -13.45 14.31 8.81
N MET A 84 -14.65 14.71 8.40
CA MET A 84 -14.84 15.68 7.31
C MET A 84 -14.19 17.04 7.62
N ILE A 85 -14.34 17.56 8.84
CA ILE A 85 -13.71 18.83 9.25
C ILE A 85 -12.18 18.69 9.25
N PHE A 86 -11.65 17.55 9.67
CA PHE A 86 -10.21 17.32 9.64
C PHE A 86 -9.69 17.26 8.19
N ASP A 87 -10.36 16.48 7.33
CA ASP A 87 -9.93 16.24 5.96
C ASP A 87 -10.14 17.45 5.05
N VAL A 88 -11.20 18.24 5.21
CA VAL A 88 -11.44 19.43 4.37
C VAL A 88 -10.33 20.48 4.50
N ASN A 89 -9.64 20.49 5.64
CA ASN A 89 -8.50 21.39 5.87
C ASN A 89 -7.16 20.82 5.40
N ASN A 90 -7.10 19.53 5.06
CA ASN A 90 -5.86 18.82 4.73
C ASN A 90 -5.99 17.97 3.47
N PHE A 91 -7.00 18.17 2.63
CA PHE A 91 -7.25 17.30 1.48
C PHE A 91 -6.14 17.42 0.42
N GLU A 92 -5.43 18.56 0.34
CA GLU A 92 -4.30 18.72 -0.58
C GLU A 92 -3.05 17.91 -0.17
N SER A 93 -3.04 17.34 1.03
CA SER A 93 -1.88 16.58 1.55
C SER A 93 -1.71 15.17 0.96
N HIS A 94 -2.59 14.74 0.05
CA HIS A 94 -2.49 13.44 -0.59
C HIS A 94 -2.40 13.61 -2.11
N ASP A 95 -1.49 12.86 -2.72
CA ASP A 95 -1.30 12.86 -4.17
C ASP A 95 -2.39 12.02 -4.83
N TYR A 96 -3.01 12.58 -5.88
CA TYR A 96 -4.02 11.89 -6.68
C TYR A 96 -3.91 12.32 -8.15
N VAL A 97 -4.51 11.50 -9.02
CA VAL A 97 -4.63 11.79 -10.45
C VAL A 97 -6.10 11.91 -10.83
N VAL A 98 -6.39 12.84 -11.74
CA VAL A 98 -7.73 12.99 -12.34
C VAL A 98 -7.72 12.37 -13.72
N GLN A 99 -8.49 11.30 -13.91
CA GLN A 99 -8.58 10.60 -15.19
C GLN A 99 -9.99 10.02 -15.35
N GLN A 100 -10.54 10.07 -16.56
CA GLN A 100 -11.85 9.49 -16.89
C GLN A 100 -12.97 9.93 -15.95
N ASP A 101 -13.02 11.22 -15.63
CA ASP A 101 -14.04 11.80 -14.73
C ASP A 101 -14.01 11.23 -13.29
N LYS A 102 -12.84 10.73 -12.86
CA LYS A 102 -12.62 10.12 -11.55
C LYS A 102 -11.30 10.55 -10.95
N ILE A 103 -11.25 10.45 -9.62
CA ILE A 103 -10.03 10.54 -8.84
C ILE A 103 -9.48 9.13 -8.64
N GLY A 104 -8.21 8.96 -8.99
CA GLY A 104 -7.45 7.73 -8.80
C GLY A 104 -6.13 7.97 -8.08
N TYR A 105 -5.52 6.87 -7.65
CA TYR A 105 -4.25 6.85 -6.93
C TYR A 105 -3.26 5.98 -7.68
N ILE A 106 -1.98 6.37 -7.65
CA ILE A 106 -0.92 5.57 -8.26
C ILE A 106 -0.52 4.49 -7.25
N GLU A 107 -0.82 3.24 -7.57
CA GLU A 107 -0.30 2.08 -6.86
C GLU A 107 0.59 1.29 -7.83
N GLN A 108 1.89 1.22 -7.51
CA GLN A 108 2.91 0.68 -8.40
C GLN A 108 2.89 1.42 -9.74
N ASP A 109 2.60 0.71 -10.84
CA ASP A 109 2.57 1.26 -12.20
C ASP A 109 1.14 1.55 -12.70
N ASN A 110 0.13 1.36 -11.86
CA ASN A 110 -1.27 1.47 -12.25
C ASN A 110 -2.02 2.57 -11.49
N VAL A 111 -2.96 3.21 -12.18
CA VAL A 111 -3.95 4.07 -11.52
C VAL A 111 -5.09 3.22 -11.01
N VAL A 112 -5.27 3.18 -9.69
CA VAL A 112 -6.34 2.48 -9.02
C VAL A 112 -7.45 3.45 -8.58
N TYR A 113 -8.70 3.03 -8.77
CA TYR A 113 -9.90 3.85 -8.48
C TYR A 113 -10.76 3.29 -7.33
N ASN A 114 -10.36 2.15 -6.77
CA ASN A 114 -11.02 1.48 -5.66
C ASN A 114 -10.44 1.85 -4.29
N VAL A 115 -9.46 2.75 -4.27
CA VAL A 115 -8.82 3.28 -3.05
C VAL A 115 -9.44 4.62 -2.70
N VAL A 116 -9.67 4.84 -1.41
CA VAL A 116 -10.26 6.08 -0.89
C VAL A 116 -9.52 6.50 0.36
N TYR A 117 -9.02 7.73 0.37
CA TYR A 117 -8.36 8.34 1.50
C TYR A 117 -9.37 9.17 2.29
N SER A 118 -10.14 8.47 3.13
CA SER A 118 -11.13 9.09 4.02
C SER A 118 -12.03 10.09 3.26
N TYR A 119 -12.28 11.28 3.80
CA TYR A 119 -13.00 12.36 3.13
C TYR A 119 -12.09 13.26 2.29
N LYS A 120 -10.76 13.05 2.30
CA LYS A 120 -9.84 13.79 1.40
C LYS A 120 -10.18 13.54 -0.06
N THR A 121 -10.46 12.29 -0.43
CA THR A 121 -10.90 11.94 -1.79
C THR A 121 -12.19 12.67 -2.14
N LEU A 122 -13.16 12.71 -1.22
CA LEU A 122 -14.42 13.45 -1.43
C LEU A 122 -14.17 14.94 -1.69
N PHE A 123 -13.31 15.58 -0.91
CA PHE A 123 -13.01 17.00 -1.08
C PHE A 123 -12.13 17.30 -2.29
N ALA A 124 -11.32 16.34 -2.73
CA ALA A 124 -10.65 16.43 -4.02
C ALA A 124 -11.67 16.39 -5.18
N TYR A 125 -12.74 15.59 -5.08
CA TYR A 125 -13.83 15.64 -6.08
C TYR A 125 -14.50 17.02 -6.11
N HIS A 126 -14.68 17.65 -4.94
CA HIS A 126 -15.19 19.02 -4.87
C HIS A 126 -14.25 20.02 -5.54
N PHE A 127 -12.96 19.96 -5.21
CA PHE A 127 -11.94 20.85 -5.76
C PHE A 127 -11.86 20.73 -7.29
N GLU A 128 -11.73 19.51 -7.81
CA GLU A 128 -11.58 19.29 -9.24
C GLU A 128 -12.87 19.52 -10.03
N HIS A 129 -14.04 19.50 -9.36
CA HIS A 129 -15.29 19.97 -9.93
C HIS A 129 -15.33 21.51 -10.05
N GLU A 130 -14.83 22.25 -9.05
CA GLU A 130 -14.68 23.71 -9.13
C GLU A 130 -13.72 24.11 -10.27
N GLU A 131 -12.68 23.31 -10.51
CA GLU A 131 -11.72 23.48 -11.62
C GLU A 131 -12.26 22.96 -12.97
N GLY A 132 -13.47 22.38 -13.02
CA GLY A 132 -14.12 21.91 -14.25
C GLY A 132 -13.54 20.62 -14.85
N LYS A 133 -12.71 19.87 -14.11
CA LYS A 133 -12.13 18.58 -14.56
C LYS A 133 -13.01 17.38 -14.19
N ILE A 134 -13.91 17.55 -13.23
CA ILE A 134 -14.86 16.54 -12.76
C ILE A 134 -16.30 17.01 -13.04
N SER A 135 -17.12 16.11 -13.55
CA SER A 135 -18.55 16.34 -13.80
C SER A 135 -19.35 16.41 -12.50
N LYS A 136 -20.48 17.12 -12.55
CA LYS A 136 -21.40 17.18 -11.42
C LYS A 136 -21.91 15.79 -11.00
N ALA A 137 -22.16 14.91 -11.97
CA ALA A 137 -22.62 13.56 -11.70
C ALA A 137 -21.57 12.76 -10.91
N SER A 138 -20.30 12.82 -11.31
CA SER A 138 -19.21 12.13 -10.60
C SER A 138 -18.95 12.71 -9.20
N LEU A 139 -19.12 14.01 -9.00
CA LEU A 139 -19.11 14.60 -7.67
C LEU A 139 -20.25 14.02 -6.80
N GLU A 140 -21.49 14.08 -7.28
CA GLU A 140 -22.68 13.58 -6.55
C GLU A 140 -22.57 12.08 -6.23
N GLU A 141 -21.99 11.29 -7.14
CA GLU A 141 -21.67 9.88 -6.91
C GLU A 141 -20.67 9.66 -5.79
N ASN A 142 -19.90 10.65 -5.35
CA ASN A 142 -18.96 10.51 -4.24
C ASN A 142 -19.46 11.14 -2.93
N MET A 143 -20.51 11.95 -2.98
CA MET A 143 -21.11 12.62 -1.81
C MET A 143 -21.87 11.64 -0.90
N CYS A 144 -21.15 11.00 0.01
CA CYS A 144 -21.70 10.02 0.95
C CYS A 144 -20.93 10.00 2.27
N ILE A 145 -21.58 9.50 3.32
CA ILE A 145 -20.90 9.08 4.56
C ILE A 145 -20.49 7.63 4.37
N ARG A 146 -19.20 7.32 4.54
CA ARG A 146 -18.69 5.93 4.50
C ARG A 146 -18.71 5.34 5.90
N ILE A 147 -19.40 4.22 6.03
CA ILE A 147 -19.55 3.49 7.28
C ILE A 147 -18.66 2.25 7.20
N LYS A 148 -17.61 2.21 8.03
CA LYS A 148 -16.76 1.03 8.17
C LYS A 148 -17.56 -0.06 8.91
N CYS A 149 -17.66 -1.24 8.33
CA CYS A 149 -18.47 -2.35 8.83
C CYS A 149 -17.62 -3.38 9.60
N GLY A 150 -16.67 -2.90 10.39
CA GLY A 150 -15.65 -3.71 11.06
C GLY A 150 -14.41 -3.95 10.20
N SER A 151 -13.48 -4.71 10.75
CA SER A 151 -12.20 -5.04 10.12
C SER A 151 -11.90 -6.52 10.33
N PHE A 152 -11.39 -7.17 9.29
CA PHE A 152 -10.99 -8.57 9.30
C PHE A 152 -9.48 -8.63 9.08
N SER A 153 -8.75 -9.33 9.94
CA SER A 153 -7.32 -9.55 9.71
C SER A 153 -7.13 -10.34 8.42
N TYR A 154 -6.27 -9.88 7.50
CA TYR A 154 -5.95 -10.68 6.31
C TYR A 154 -5.37 -12.04 6.71
N ALA A 155 -4.64 -12.13 7.82
CA ALA A 155 -4.11 -13.37 8.34
C ALA A 155 -5.20 -14.39 8.73
N GLU A 156 -6.41 -13.94 9.05
CA GLU A 156 -7.53 -14.80 9.42
C GLU A 156 -8.39 -15.24 8.22
N ILE A 157 -8.39 -14.46 7.13
CA ILE A 157 -9.21 -14.79 5.95
C ILE A 157 -8.90 -16.18 5.37
N PRO A 158 -7.64 -16.64 5.26
CA PRO A 158 -7.33 -17.99 4.79
C PRO A 158 -7.94 -19.11 5.65
N LEU A 159 -8.23 -18.85 6.93
CA LEU A 159 -8.78 -19.86 7.85
C LEU A 159 -10.23 -20.27 7.51
N GLU A 160 -10.92 -19.45 6.70
CA GLU A 160 -12.28 -19.73 6.22
C GLU A 160 -12.32 -20.74 5.05
N PHE A 161 -11.16 -21.12 4.52
CA PHE A 161 -11.04 -22.05 3.40
C PHE A 161 -10.79 -23.47 3.89
N GLN A 162 -11.48 -24.43 3.27
CA GLN A 162 -11.35 -25.83 3.64
C GLN A 162 -10.04 -26.43 3.14
N TYR A 163 -9.56 -25.95 1.99
CA TYR A 163 -8.30 -26.37 1.40
C TYR A 163 -7.51 -25.14 0.98
N ILE A 164 -6.24 -25.10 1.36
CA ILE A 164 -5.27 -24.09 0.95
C ILE A 164 -4.19 -24.79 0.14
N ILE A 165 -3.96 -24.33 -1.08
CA ILE A 165 -2.94 -24.85 -1.98
C ILE A 165 -2.17 -23.65 -2.50
N GLY A 166 -0.84 -23.74 -2.53
CA GLY A 166 -0.05 -22.70 -3.14
C GLY A 166 1.35 -23.15 -3.51
N VAL A 167 2.03 -22.28 -4.22
CA VAL A 167 3.45 -22.42 -4.57
C VAL A 167 4.24 -21.31 -3.90
N THR A 168 5.55 -21.50 -3.76
CA THR A 168 6.48 -20.45 -3.35
C THR A 168 7.91 -20.90 -3.61
N GLY A 169 8.78 -19.95 -3.92
CA GLY A 169 10.22 -20.20 -4.08
C GLY A 169 10.99 -20.37 -2.76
N THR A 170 10.41 -19.93 -1.63
CA THR A 170 11.18 -19.66 -0.39
C THR A 170 10.84 -20.61 0.76
N LEU A 171 10.01 -21.63 0.55
CA LEU A 171 9.58 -22.54 1.62
C LEU A 171 10.74 -23.22 2.35
N ALA A 172 11.82 -23.55 1.62
CA ALA A 172 13.01 -24.18 2.20
C ALA A 172 13.76 -23.25 3.17
N THR A 173 13.84 -21.96 2.81
CA THR A 173 14.58 -20.92 3.54
C THR A 173 13.76 -20.22 4.61
N LEU A 174 12.47 -20.54 4.72
CA LEU A 174 11.61 -20.00 5.76
C LEU A 174 12.12 -20.40 7.16
N SER A 175 12.03 -19.46 8.10
CA SER A 175 12.37 -19.68 9.50
C SER A 175 11.51 -20.78 10.13
N ASP A 176 12.00 -21.38 11.21
CA ASP A 176 11.23 -22.41 11.93
C ASP A 176 9.90 -21.87 12.45
N SER A 177 9.87 -20.60 12.89
CA SER A 177 8.62 -19.92 13.29
C SER A 177 7.64 -19.77 12.12
N GLY A 178 8.10 -19.36 10.94
CA GLY A 178 7.26 -19.28 9.75
C GLY A 178 6.71 -20.65 9.34
N LYS A 179 7.55 -21.69 9.37
CA LYS A 179 7.13 -23.08 9.10
C LYS A 179 6.07 -23.54 10.10
N GLN A 180 6.23 -23.22 11.38
CA GLN A 180 5.23 -23.52 12.41
C GLN A 180 3.91 -22.81 12.15
N VAL A 181 3.91 -21.55 11.69
CA VAL A 181 2.66 -20.85 11.34
C VAL A 181 1.96 -21.53 10.16
N ILE A 182 2.67 -21.86 9.08
CA ILE A 182 2.11 -22.59 7.93
C ILE A 182 1.43 -23.91 8.36
N GLN A 183 2.11 -24.68 9.21
CA GLN A 183 1.65 -26.00 9.63
C GLN A 183 0.55 -25.93 10.71
N ASN A 184 0.74 -25.10 11.73
CA ASN A 184 -0.11 -25.09 12.92
C ASN A 184 -1.28 -24.13 12.81
N VAL A 185 -1.13 -23.01 12.11
CA VAL A 185 -2.19 -22.01 11.94
C VAL A 185 -2.94 -22.29 10.65
N TYR A 186 -2.24 -22.28 9.50
CA TYR A 186 -2.86 -22.46 8.18
C TYR A 186 -3.12 -23.93 7.80
N LYS A 187 -2.67 -24.88 8.63
CA LYS A 187 -2.89 -26.33 8.44
C LYS A 187 -2.33 -26.89 7.12
N ILE A 188 -1.36 -26.21 6.53
CA ILE A 188 -0.65 -26.69 5.34
C ILE A 188 0.47 -27.63 5.82
N THR A 189 0.16 -28.92 5.89
CA THR A 189 1.07 -29.95 6.44
C THR A 189 1.83 -30.73 5.38
N LYS A 190 1.44 -30.59 4.11
CA LYS A 190 2.06 -31.26 2.97
C LYS A 190 2.75 -30.25 2.09
N ASN A 191 3.96 -30.57 1.67
CA ASN A 191 4.71 -29.82 0.67
C ASN A 191 5.46 -30.79 -0.26
N THR A 192 5.89 -30.27 -1.40
CA THR A 192 6.74 -30.98 -2.35
C THR A 192 7.67 -29.96 -2.97
N PHE A 193 8.92 -30.35 -3.17
CA PHE A 193 9.92 -29.53 -3.85
C PHE A 193 10.00 -29.97 -5.30
N ILE A 194 9.65 -29.05 -6.20
CA ILE A 194 9.84 -29.26 -7.64
C ILE A 194 11.27 -28.83 -7.97
N PRO A 195 12.09 -29.70 -8.57
CA PRO A 195 13.45 -29.34 -8.94
C PRO A 195 13.45 -28.25 -10.01
N SER A 196 14.46 -27.37 -9.97
CA SER A 196 14.67 -26.39 -11.03
C SER A 196 14.88 -27.08 -12.38
N ILE A 197 14.17 -26.59 -13.39
CA ILE A 197 14.35 -27.02 -14.79
C ILE A 197 15.76 -26.64 -15.30
N PHE A 198 16.35 -25.58 -14.72
CA PHE A 198 17.66 -25.05 -15.10
C PHE A 198 18.84 -25.74 -14.40
N GLY A 199 18.60 -26.80 -13.64
CA GLY A 199 19.63 -27.53 -12.89
C GLY A 199 20.05 -26.84 -11.59
N LYS A 200 21.23 -27.20 -11.08
CA LYS A 200 21.74 -26.69 -9.79
C LYS A 200 22.19 -25.23 -9.92
N ASN A 201 21.89 -24.43 -8.90
CA ASN A 201 22.40 -23.07 -8.79
C ASN A 201 23.93 -23.09 -8.72
N ASN A 202 24.58 -22.27 -9.54
CA ASN A 202 26.03 -22.11 -9.57
C ASN A 202 26.54 -21.05 -8.58
N LEU A 203 25.65 -20.29 -7.95
CA LEU A 203 25.97 -19.37 -6.87
C LEU A 203 26.35 -20.18 -5.63
N LYS A 204 27.58 -19.98 -5.16
CA LYS A 204 28.11 -20.59 -3.95
C LYS A 204 28.47 -19.49 -2.98
N PHE A 205 27.71 -19.39 -1.90
CA PHE A 205 28.04 -18.50 -0.79
C PHE A 205 29.28 -19.00 -0.07
N THR A 206 30.25 -18.11 0.11
CA THR A 206 31.50 -18.35 0.83
C THR A 206 31.64 -17.25 1.87
N GLU A 207 31.30 -17.57 3.12
CA GLU A 207 31.21 -16.60 4.23
C GLU A 207 32.44 -15.70 4.36
N LYS A 208 33.65 -16.25 4.15
CA LYS A 208 34.91 -15.51 4.23
C LYS A 208 35.11 -14.47 3.13
N ASP A 209 34.54 -14.71 1.95
CA ASP A 209 34.73 -13.87 0.76
C ASP A 209 33.51 -12.96 0.52
N ASP A 210 32.32 -13.39 0.94
CA ASP A 210 31.04 -12.72 0.68
C ASP A 210 30.53 -11.86 1.86
N ILE A 211 31.07 -12.03 3.08
CA ILE A 211 30.80 -11.15 4.23
C ILE A 211 32.00 -10.24 4.49
N MET A 212 31.78 -8.93 4.36
CA MET A 212 32.77 -7.90 4.68
C MET A 212 32.28 -7.05 5.85
N ILE A 213 33.11 -6.94 6.90
CA ILE A 213 32.84 -6.07 8.05
C ILE A 213 33.76 -4.86 7.91
N GLU A 214 33.16 -3.69 7.67
CA GLU A 214 33.88 -2.46 7.37
C GLU A 214 33.39 -1.32 8.27
N ASN A 215 34.25 -0.32 8.47
CA ASN A 215 33.86 0.90 9.17
C ASN A 215 32.98 1.79 8.27
N SER A 216 32.24 2.73 8.88
CA SER A 216 31.32 3.60 8.15
C SER A 216 31.98 4.48 7.09
N ASN A 217 33.26 4.83 7.24
CA ASN A 217 33.98 5.69 6.29
C ASN A 217 34.36 4.93 5.02
N ASP A 218 34.67 3.63 5.15
CA ASP A 218 35.11 2.78 4.04
C ASP A 218 33.96 1.99 3.39
N TYR A 219 32.81 1.91 4.05
CA TYR A 219 31.64 1.12 3.63
C TYR A 219 31.28 1.32 2.14
N PHE A 220 31.11 2.56 1.68
CA PHE A 220 30.76 2.84 0.28
C PHE A 220 31.91 2.60 -0.71
N ASN A 221 33.15 2.81 -0.30
CA ASN A 221 34.32 2.54 -1.14
C ASN A 221 34.50 1.03 -1.36
N VAL A 222 34.20 0.23 -0.34
CA VAL A 222 34.23 -1.23 -0.43
C VAL A 222 33.11 -1.75 -1.34
N ILE A 223 31.90 -1.21 -1.22
CA ILE A 223 30.81 -1.53 -2.16
C ILE A 223 31.24 -1.19 -3.60
N ARG A 224 31.84 -0.01 -3.83
CA ARG A 224 32.33 0.39 -5.15
C ARG A 224 33.36 -0.58 -5.72
N ARG A 225 34.29 -1.05 -4.89
CA ARG A 225 35.28 -2.07 -5.28
C ARG A 225 34.62 -3.37 -5.71
N GLU A 226 33.59 -3.83 -4.99
CA GLU A 226 32.85 -5.04 -5.36
C GLU A 226 32.03 -4.86 -6.64
N ILE A 227 31.49 -3.66 -6.91
CA ILE A 227 30.89 -3.34 -8.20
C ILE A 227 31.93 -3.49 -9.32
N ASP A 228 33.11 -2.88 -9.18
CA ASP A 228 34.15 -2.96 -10.21
C ASP A 228 34.63 -4.40 -10.45
N ASN A 229 34.77 -5.18 -9.39
CA ASN A 229 35.11 -6.60 -9.48
C ASN A 229 34.01 -7.39 -10.20
N GLY A 230 32.75 -7.16 -9.83
CA GLY A 230 31.58 -7.79 -10.45
C GLY A 230 31.45 -7.47 -11.94
N LEU A 231 31.60 -6.19 -12.30
CA LEU A 231 31.51 -5.71 -13.68
C LEU A 231 32.61 -6.29 -14.58
N ARG A 232 33.83 -6.51 -14.06
CA ARG A 232 34.94 -7.11 -14.82
C ARG A 232 34.76 -8.61 -15.08
N GLY A 233 34.02 -9.30 -14.21
CA GLY A 233 33.82 -10.75 -14.29
C GLY A 233 35.13 -11.55 -14.15
N ARG A 234 35.05 -12.87 -14.34
CA ARG A 234 36.22 -13.78 -14.34
C ARG A 234 36.80 -14.05 -15.74
N SER A 235 36.10 -13.63 -16.80
CA SER A 235 36.30 -14.13 -18.18
C SER A 235 36.22 -13.06 -19.27
N LEU A 236 36.66 -11.82 -19.02
CA LEU A 236 36.58 -10.66 -19.95
C LEU A 236 35.15 -10.24 -20.37
N GLU A 237 34.11 -10.99 -20.01
CA GLU A 237 32.71 -10.65 -20.23
C GLU A 237 32.15 -9.82 -19.08
N LYS A 238 31.56 -8.67 -19.42
CA LYS A 238 30.93 -7.76 -18.46
C LYS A 238 29.69 -8.43 -17.85
N ARG A 239 29.53 -8.31 -16.52
CA ARG A 239 28.33 -8.79 -15.81
C ARG A 239 27.55 -7.63 -15.25
N ALA A 240 26.22 -7.74 -15.24
CA ALA A 240 25.38 -6.82 -14.48
C ALA A 240 25.55 -7.07 -12.98
N VAL A 241 25.46 -6.00 -12.19
CA VAL A 241 25.52 -6.04 -10.72
C VAL A 241 24.21 -5.45 -10.18
N LEU A 242 23.50 -6.22 -9.37
CA LEU A 242 22.36 -5.71 -8.59
C LEU A 242 22.82 -5.47 -7.16
N LEU A 243 22.52 -4.28 -6.63
CA LEU A 243 22.78 -3.91 -5.25
C LEU A 243 21.47 -3.68 -4.52
N PHE A 244 21.38 -4.23 -3.31
CA PHE A 244 20.22 -4.10 -2.44
C PHE A 244 20.61 -3.36 -1.17
N PHE A 245 19.79 -2.39 -0.78
CA PHE A 245 19.92 -1.66 0.48
C PHE A 245 18.66 -1.89 1.30
N GLU A 246 18.84 -2.02 2.61
CA GLU A 246 17.74 -2.20 3.57
C GLU A 246 16.76 -1.02 3.57
N THR A 247 17.24 0.20 3.32
CA THR A 247 16.42 1.40 3.36
C THR A 247 16.66 2.30 2.15
N LYS A 248 15.61 3.02 1.74
CA LYS A 248 15.67 4.08 0.72
C LYS A 248 16.72 5.14 1.05
N GLN A 249 16.86 5.48 2.33
CA GLN A 249 17.84 6.45 2.78
C GLN A 249 19.27 5.97 2.49
N LYS A 250 19.63 4.75 2.90
CA LYS A 250 20.97 4.17 2.66
C LYS A 250 21.28 4.07 1.17
N LEU A 251 20.29 3.68 0.37
CA LEU A 251 20.41 3.64 -1.09
C LEU A 251 20.75 5.02 -1.67
N LYS A 252 20.00 6.06 -1.27
CA LYS A 252 20.23 7.43 -1.73
C LYS A 252 21.58 7.97 -1.27
N GLU A 253 21.95 7.73 -0.01
CA GLU A 253 23.26 8.09 0.53
C GLU A 253 24.39 7.48 -0.29
N PHE A 254 24.28 6.21 -0.70
CA PHE A 254 25.26 5.58 -1.58
C PHE A 254 25.24 6.18 -2.99
N TYR A 255 24.05 6.37 -3.57
CA TYR A 255 23.87 6.92 -4.92
C TYR A 255 24.42 8.35 -5.08
N ASP A 256 24.31 9.16 -4.03
CA ASP A 256 24.85 10.52 -3.99
C ASP A 256 26.26 10.62 -3.42
N SER A 257 26.85 9.49 -3.01
CA SER A 257 28.22 9.45 -2.50
C SER A 257 29.25 9.66 -3.61
N LYS A 258 30.42 10.20 -3.22
CA LYS A 258 31.59 10.32 -4.10
C LYS A 258 32.08 8.98 -4.65
N ALA A 259 31.81 7.88 -3.96
CA ALA A 259 32.23 6.55 -4.38
C ALA A 259 31.58 6.14 -5.72
N LEU A 260 30.36 6.60 -6.00
CA LEU A 260 29.60 6.25 -7.21
C LEU A 260 29.76 7.26 -8.36
N GLU A 261 30.31 8.45 -8.10
CA GLU A 261 30.36 9.59 -9.03
C GLU A 261 30.89 9.21 -10.41
N SER A 262 31.97 8.40 -10.47
CA SER A 262 32.61 7.95 -11.71
C SER A 262 31.76 7.06 -12.63
N ILE A 263 30.72 6.40 -12.10
CA ILE A 263 29.88 5.48 -12.87
C ILE A 263 28.39 5.84 -12.80
N LYS A 264 28.05 6.96 -12.17
CA LYS A 264 26.66 7.34 -11.83
C LYS A 264 25.76 7.36 -13.05
N GLU A 265 26.25 7.83 -14.20
CA GLU A 265 25.51 7.88 -15.48
C GLU A 265 25.09 6.50 -16.02
N THR A 266 25.77 5.44 -15.58
CA THR A 266 25.50 4.06 -16.02
C THR A 266 24.69 3.25 -15.00
N VAL A 267 24.34 3.85 -13.86
CA VAL A 267 23.65 3.18 -12.76
C VAL A 267 22.20 3.63 -12.73
N ALA A 268 21.29 2.68 -12.93
CA ALA A 268 19.89 2.85 -12.57
C ALA A 268 19.70 2.47 -11.11
N TYR A 269 18.89 3.24 -10.38
CA TYR A 269 18.40 2.85 -9.06
C TYR A 269 16.87 2.76 -9.09
N LEU A 270 16.32 1.86 -8.28
CA LEU A 270 14.89 1.63 -8.14
C LEU A 270 14.51 1.76 -6.68
N THR A 271 13.38 2.39 -6.40
CA THR A 271 12.78 2.45 -5.06
C THR A 271 11.28 2.23 -5.20
N GLU A 272 10.60 1.86 -4.11
CA GLU A 272 9.14 1.65 -4.10
C GLU A 272 8.33 2.85 -4.65
N GLU A 273 8.89 4.06 -4.63
CA GLU A 273 8.28 5.30 -5.13
C GLU A 273 8.88 5.81 -6.44
N ALA A 274 10.01 5.26 -6.89
CA ALA A 274 10.71 5.73 -8.08
C ALA A 274 10.38 4.81 -9.25
N LEU A 275 9.52 5.29 -10.14
CA LEU A 275 9.31 4.71 -11.46
C LEU A 275 10.65 4.68 -12.21
N ALA A 276 10.97 3.52 -12.78
CA ALA A 276 12.10 3.40 -13.71
C ALA A 276 11.90 4.41 -14.86
N LEU A 277 12.90 5.27 -15.11
CA LEU A 277 13.02 6.05 -16.33
C LEU A 277 13.45 5.16 -17.50
#